data_AF-A0A2T4LL88-F1
#
_entry.id   AF-A0A2T4LL88-F1
#
_cell.length_a   1.000
_cell.length_b   1.000
_cell.length_c   1.000
_cell.angle_alpha   90.00
_cell.angle_beta   90.00
_cell.angle_gamma   90.00
#
_symmetry.space_group_name_H-M   'P 1'
#
loop_
_entity.id
_entity.type
_entity.pdbx_description
1 polymer ?
#
loop_
_entity_poly.entity_id
_entity_poly.type
_entity_poly.pdbx_seq_one_letter_code
_entity_poly.pdbx_strand_id
1 'polypeptide(L)'
;LSFERRSDSKIVVQVEQNYVPSDSKNLAYKAAQLMTETYGVQQGVTITIDKGIPVSAGLAGGSTDAAATMRGLNRLFGLNRPLSELCNLGITIGTDIPFCIYGKTAICKGKGEIIEFLNKPPSSWVIVAKPSVGISSPDVFKRLNLEEYHEVHT
;
A
#
# COMPACT_ATOMS: atom_id res chain seq x y z
N LEU A 1 1.16 10.87 5.45
CA LEU A 1 0.97 10.10 6.69
C LEU A 1 1.93 10.63 7.75
N SER A 2 1.48 10.73 9.00
CA SER A 2 2.32 10.96 10.17
C SER A 2 2.21 9.78 11.15
N PHE A 3 3.22 9.64 12.00
CA PHE A 3 3.34 8.55 12.96
C PHE A 3 3.75 9.09 14.32
N GLU A 4 2.99 8.75 15.35
CA GLU A 4 3.28 9.16 16.73
C GLU A 4 3.34 7.94 17.62
N ARG A 5 4.37 7.85 18.47
CA ARG A 5 4.46 6.78 19.46
C ARG A 5 3.37 6.95 20.50
N ARG A 6 2.81 5.84 20.95
CA ARG A 6 1.84 5.79 22.04
C ARG A 6 2.46 5.06 23.24
N SER A 7 2.04 5.46 24.43
CA SER A 7 2.42 4.79 25.69
C SER A 7 1.59 3.53 25.95
N ASP A 8 0.40 3.42 25.36
CA ASP A 8 -0.36 2.17 25.32
C ASP A 8 0.11 1.31 24.13
N SER A 9 0.00 -0.01 24.20
CA SER A 9 0.39 -0.93 23.12
C SER A 9 -0.63 -0.99 21.98
N LYS A 10 -1.38 0.10 21.74
CA LYS A 10 -2.48 0.13 20.77
C LYS A 10 -2.05 0.69 19.44
N ILE A 11 -2.66 0.18 18.37
CA ILE A 11 -2.56 0.72 17.02
C ILE A 11 -3.82 1.52 16.75
N VAL A 12 -3.67 2.79 16.40
CA VAL A 12 -4.78 3.69 16.07
C VAL A 12 -4.56 4.24 14.68
N VAL A 13 -5.54 4.09 13.79
CA VAL A 13 -5.51 4.70 12.45
C VAL A 13 -6.55 5.82 12.41
N GLN A 14 -6.08 7.04 12.18
CA GLN A 14 -6.92 8.22 11.99
C GLN A 14 -6.90 8.61 10.52
N VAL A 15 -8.07 8.79 9.91
CA VAL A 15 -8.21 9.20 8.52
C VAL A 15 -9.00 10.50 8.51
N GLU A 16 -8.45 11.57 7.93
CA GLU A 16 -9.09 12.90 7.98
C GLU A 16 -10.33 13.03 7.06
N GLN A 17 -10.69 11.97 6.32
CA GLN A 17 -11.88 11.95 5.46
C GLN A 17 -12.59 10.58 5.51
N ASN A 18 -13.90 10.60 5.80
CA ASN A 18 -14.78 9.47 6.18
C ASN A 18 -15.00 8.34 5.14
N TYR A 19 -14.14 8.20 4.13
CA TYR A 19 -14.34 7.25 3.02
C TYR A 19 -13.53 5.95 3.14
N VAL A 20 -12.73 5.78 4.20
CA VAL A 20 -11.88 4.61 4.39
C VAL A 20 -12.12 4.02 5.79
N PRO A 21 -12.23 2.68 5.93
CA PRO A 21 -12.32 2.06 7.25
C PRO A 21 -11.10 2.44 8.10
N SER A 22 -11.34 2.88 9.34
CA SER A 22 -10.30 3.10 10.36
C SER A 22 -10.03 1.84 11.19
N ASP A 23 -10.63 0.71 10.81
CA ASP A 23 -10.59 -0.56 11.53
C ASP A 23 -9.56 -1.54 10.95
N SER A 24 -9.60 -2.79 11.41
CA SER A 24 -8.69 -3.88 10.99
C SER A 24 -8.73 -4.22 9.49
N LYS A 25 -9.68 -3.66 8.73
CA LYS A 25 -9.70 -3.81 7.27
C LYS A 25 -8.72 -2.86 6.58
N ASN A 26 -8.24 -1.81 7.25
CA ASN A 26 -7.28 -0.86 6.71
C ASN A 26 -5.91 -1.51 6.51
N LEU A 27 -5.33 -1.38 5.30
CA LEU A 27 -4.01 -1.96 5.00
C LEU A 27 -2.88 -1.32 5.84
N ALA A 28 -3.01 -0.05 6.23
CA ALA A 28 -2.06 0.59 7.15
C ALA A 28 -2.15 -0.03 8.56
N TYR A 29 -3.35 -0.32 9.06
CA TYR A 29 -3.53 -1.02 10.33
C TYR A 29 -2.88 -2.40 10.29
N LYS A 30 -3.16 -3.19 9.24
CA LYS A 30 -2.58 -4.52 9.06
C LYS A 30 -1.05 -4.49 8.97
N ALA A 31 -0.51 -3.51 8.24
CA ALA A 31 0.94 -3.30 8.15
C ALA A 31 1.55 -2.97 9.51
N ALA A 32 0.90 -2.11 10.30
CA ALA A 32 1.36 -1.78 11.64
C ALA A 32 1.34 -3.00 12.56
N GLN A 33 0.24 -3.76 12.55
CA GLN A 33 0.10 -4.96 13.35
C GLN A 33 1.18 -5.99 13.00
N LEU A 34 1.37 -6.28 11.71
CA LEU A 34 2.39 -7.21 11.25
C LEU A 34 3.79 -6.78 11.71
N MET A 35 4.13 -5.50 11.58
CA MET A 35 5.43 -4.97 12.00
C MET A 35 5.60 -5.06 13.52
N THR A 36 4.58 -4.71 14.32
CA THR A 36 4.68 -4.77 15.78
C THR A 36 4.83 -6.19 16.29
N GLU A 37 4.09 -7.14 15.71
CA GLU A 37 4.16 -8.55 16.07
C GLU A 37 5.50 -9.17 15.64
N THR A 38 5.93 -8.93 14.40
CA THR A 38 7.16 -9.51 13.84
C THR A 38 8.41 -9.07 14.61
N TYR A 39 8.46 -7.80 15.03
CA TYR A 39 9.65 -7.22 15.68
C TYR A 39 9.50 -7.02 17.19
N GLY A 40 8.43 -7.53 17.80
CA GLY A 40 8.21 -7.48 19.25
C GLY A 40 8.09 -6.07 19.82
N VAL A 41 7.57 -5.12 19.03
CA VAL A 41 7.41 -3.72 19.47
C VAL A 41 6.28 -3.63 20.50
N GLN A 42 6.62 -3.21 21.72
CA GLN A 42 5.68 -3.11 22.84
C GLN A 42 4.93 -1.77 22.90
N GLN A 43 5.44 -0.75 22.22
CA GLN A 43 4.83 0.58 22.15
C GLN A 43 3.75 0.62 21.07
N GLY A 44 2.66 1.33 21.33
CA GLY A 44 1.64 1.58 20.32
C GLY A 44 2.03 2.69 19.35
N VAL A 45 1.18 2.91 18.37
CA VAL A 45 1.36 3.93 17.34
C VAL A 45 0.02 4.54 16.93
N THR A 46 -0.01 5.85 16.79
CA THR A 46 -1.05 6.57 16.05
C THR A 46 -0.55 6.81 14.63
N ILE A 47 -1.34 6.40 13.65
CA ILE A 47 -1.09 6.59 12.22
C ILE A 47 -2.14 7.54 11.69
N THR A 48 -1.73 8.73 11.27
CA THR A 48 -2.65 9.71 10.69
C THR A 48 -2.49 9.73 9.17
N ILE A 49 -3.58 9.48 8.46
CA ILE A 49 -3.64 9.38 7.01
C ILE A 49 -4.43 10.57 6.46
N ASP A 50 -3.71 11.50 5.86
CA ASP A 50 -4.26 12.51 4.96
C ASP A 50 -4.35 11.91 3.55
N LYS A 51 -5.57 11.76 3.04
CA LYS A 51 -5.85 11.06 1.78
C LYS A 51 -5.90 12.03 0.60
N GLY A 52 -4.74 12.25 -0.01
CA GLY A 52 -4.64 12.94 -1.31
C GLY A 52 -4.92 12.05 -2.53
N ILE A 53 -4.75 10.72 -2.41
CA ILE A 53 -5.03 9.77 -3.50
C ILE A 53 -6.52 9.39 -3.46
N PRO A 54 -7.29 9.62 -4.54
CA PRO A 54 -8.71 9.27 -4.55
C PRO A 54 -8.92 7.77 -4.32
N VAL A 55 -9.92 7.44 -3.51
CA VAL A 55 -10.29 6.05 -3.22
C VAL A 55 -10.74 5.36 -4.51
N SER A 56 -10.34 4.09 -4.67
CA SER A 56 -10.68 3.22 -5.81
C SER A 56 -10.32 3.79 -7.19
N ALA A 57 -9.26 4.60 -7.28
CA ALA A 57 -8.76 5.15 -8.55
C ALA A 57 -7.81 4.23 -9.33
N GLY A 58 -7.55 3.01 -8.86
CA GLY A 58 -6.53 2.14 -9.46
C GLY A 58 -5.08 2.60 -9.25
N LEU A 59 -4.87 3.57 -8.35
CA LEU A 59 -3.55 4.16 -8.07
C LEU A 59 -2.84 3.53 -6.85
N ALA A 60 -3.21 2.30 -6.48
CA ALA A 60 -2.65 1.58 -5.33
C ALA A 60 -2.61 2.38 -4.01
N GLY A 61 -3.61 3.24 -3.76
CA GLY A 61 -3.62 4.14 -2.62
C GLY A 61 -3.53 3.44 -1.26
N GLY A 62 -4.27 2.34 -1.05
CA GLY A 62 -4.19 1.56 0.20
C GLY A 62 -2.85 0.84 0.37
N SER A 63 -2.29 0.30 -0.71
CA SER A 63 -0.97 -0.34 -0.72
C SER A 63 0.14 0.67 -0.43
N THR A 64 -0.01 1.90 -0.92
CA THR A 64 0.88 3.03 -0.62
C THR A 64 0.83 3.40 0.86
N ASP A 65 -0.35 3.45 1.47
CA ASP A 65 -0.50 3.73 2.91
C ASP A 65 0.17 2.64 3.76
N ALA A 66 0.00 1.37 3.38
CA ALA A 66 0.64 0.24 4.05
C ALA A 66 2.17 0.29 3.93
N ALA A 67 2.69 0.50 2.72
CA ALA A 67 4.12 0.64 2.47
C ALA A 67 4.73 1.81 3.25
N ALA A 68 4.05 2.97 3.25
CA ALA A 68 4.46 4.14 4.04
C ALA A 68 4.45 3.83 5.54
N THR A 69 3.46 3.06 6.01
CA THR A 69 3.37 2.61 7.40
C THR A 69 4.54 1.71 7.80
N MET A 70 4.88 0.70 6.99
CA MET A 70 6.03 -0.18 7.26
C MET A 70 7.34 0.59 7.31
N ARG A 71 7.56 1.51 6.35
CA ARG A 71 8.76 2.37 6.34
C ARG A 71 8.77 3.35 7.52
N GLY A 72 7.61 3.90 7.87
CA GLY A 72 7.42 4.80 9.01
C GLY A 72 7.77 4.13 10.32
N LEU A 73 7.24 2.94 10.57
CA LEU A 73 7.49 2.13 11.78
C LEU A 73 8.93 1.65 11.87
N ASN A 74 9.50 1.20 10.74
CA ASN A 74 10.91 0.81 10.67
C ASN A 74 11.84 1.93 11.14
N ARG A 75 11.51 3.19 10.81
CA ARG A 75 12.22 4.39 11.27
C ARG A 75 11.83 4.78 12.71
N LEU A 76 10.54 4.86 13.00
CA LEU A 76 9.99 5.32 14.28
C LEU A 76 10.49 4.48 15.45
N PHE A 77 10.60 3.17 15.27
CA PHE A 77 11.06 2.24 16.30
C PHE A 77 12.53 1.83 16.15
N GLY A 78 13.27 2.43 15.21
CA GLY A 78 14.70 2.17 15.02
C GLY A 78 15.00 0.70 14.69
N LEU A 79 14.10 0.02 13.97
CA LEU A 79 14.23 -1.41 13.67
C LEU A 79 15.36 -1.68 12.67
N ASN A 80 15.70 -0.68 11.83
CA ASN A 80 16.80 -0.70 10.86
C ASN A 80 16.77 -1.90 9.91
N ARG A 81 15.57 -2.35 9.54
CA ARG A 81 15.38 -3.45 8.59
C ARG A 81 15.57 -2.97 7.15
N PRO A 82 16.19 -3.79 6.28
CA PRO A 82 16.33 -3.46 4.86
C PRO A 82 14.97 -3.46 4.16
N LEU A 83 14.85 -2.68 3.08
CA LEU A 83 13.59 -2.60 2.32
C LEU A 83 13.15 -3.95 1.73
N SER A 84 14.10 -4.83 1.39
CA SER A 84 13.80 -6.19 0.90
C SER A 84 13.04 -7.02 1.93
N GLU A 85 13.42 -6.93 3.20
CA GLU A 85 12.72 -7.61 4.29
C GLU A 85 11.31 -7.03 4.49
N LEU A 86 11.17 -5.70 4.43
CA LEU A 86 9.85 -5.07 4.45
C LEU A 86 8.99 -5.52 3.26
N CYS A 87 9.56 -5.74 2.08
CA CYS A 87 8.83 -6.25 0.92
C CYS A 87 8.35 -7.69 1.13
N ASN A 88 9.21 -8.56 1.68
CA ASN A 88 8.86 -9.94 1.99
C ASN A 88 7.72 -10.03 3.02
N LEU A 89 7.66 -9.10 3.97
CA LEU A 89 6.52 -8.99 4.88
C LEU A 89 5.30 -8.39 4.16
N GLY A 90 5.50 -7.32 3.39
CA GLY A 90 4.44 -6.56 2.73
C GLY A 90 3.62 -7.38 1.74
N ILE A 91 4.24 -8.33 1.03
CA ILE A 91 3.52 -9.21 0.07
C ILE A 91 2.42 -10.05 0.74
N THR A 92 2.55 -10.35 2.04
CA THR A 92 1.53 -11.11 2.78
C THR A 92 0.25 -10.31 3.02
N ILE A 93 0.35 -8.98 2.95
CA ILE A 93 -0.77 -8.04 3.13
C ILE A 93 -1.40 -7.67 1.78
N GLY A 94 -0.58 -7.47 0.75
CA GLY A 94 -1.04 -7.04 -0.56
C GLY A 94 0.05 -7.08 -1.64
N THR A 95 -0.35 -7.49 -2.85
CA THR A 95 0.51 -7.70 -4.01
C THR A 95 1.25 -6.44 -4.47
N ASP A 96 0.63 -5.27 -4.33
CA ASP A 96 1.22 -4.01 -4.79
C ASP A 96 2.12 -3.35 -3.72
N ILE A 97 2.12 -3.86 -2.47
CA ILE A 97 2.86 -3.25 -1.36
C ILE A 97 4.38 -3.28 -1.58
N PRO A 98 5.01 -4.38 -2.05
CA PRO A 98 6.44 -4.41 -2.36
C PRO A 98 6.87 -3.30 -3.33
N PHE A 99 6.11 -3.09 -4.41
CA PHE A 99 6.36 -1.99 -5.34
C PHE A 99 6.27 -0.62 -4.64
N CYS A 100 5.24 -0.42 -3.83
CA CYS A 100 5.04 0.83 -3.08
C CYS A 100 6.15 1.08 -2.04
N ILE A 101 6.73 0.04 -1.44
CA ILE A 101 7.84 0.17 -0.47
C ILE A 101 9.07 0.76 -1.15
N TYR A 102 9.42 0.26 -2.33
CA TYR A 102 10.59 0.75 -3.06
C TYR A 102 10.34 2.15 -3.63
N GLY A 103 9.14 2.42 -4.16
CA GLY A 103 8.80 3.73 -4.73
C GLY A 103 9.69 4.12 -5.92
N LYS A 104 10.08 3.13 -6.74
CA LYS A 104 10.92 3.28 -7.93
C LYS A 104 10.18 2.79 -9.17
N THR A 105 10.66 3.20 -10.34
CA THR A 105 10.23 2.59 -11.60
C THR A 105 10.73 1.15 -11.65
N ALA A 106 9.83 0.20 -11.91
CA ALA A 106 10.16 -1.22 -11.91
C ALA A 106 9.18 -2.02 -12.78
N ILE A 107 9.64 -3.18 -13.23
CA ILE A 107 8.79 -4.26 -13.74
C ILE A 107 8.50 -5.19 -12.57
N CYS A 108 7.21 -5.44 -12.31
CA CYS A 108 6.75 -6.40 -11.32
C CYS A 108 6.24 -7.65 -12.04
N LYS A 109 6.77 -8.82 -11.68
CA LYS A 109 6.38 -10.14 -12.20
C LYS A 109 5.81 -11.01 -11.07
N GLY A 110 5.22 -12.14 -11.44
CA GLY A 110 4.52 -13.02 -10.50
C GLY A 110 3.26 -12.35 -9.97
N LYS A 111 3.04 -12.39 -8.66
CA LYS A 111 2.00 -11.64 -7.96
C LYS A 111 2.51 -10.28 -7.44
N GLY A 112 3.68 -9.81 -7.88
CA GLY A 112 4.31 -8.57 -7.41
C GLY A 112 5.53 -8.79 -6.51
N GLU A 113 5.90 -10.04 -6.23
CA GLU A 113 7.07 -10.42 -5.43
C GLU A 113 8.39 -10.35 -6.20
N ILE A 114 8.37 -10.44 -7.53
CA ILE A 114 9.56 -10.36 -8.37
C ILE A 114 9.66 -8.94 -8.94
N ILE A 115 10.62 -8.17 -8.45
CA ILE A 115 10.80 -6.76 -8.84
C ILE A 115 12.13 -6.57 -9.56
N GLU A 116 12.05 -6.05 -10.78
CA GLU A 116 13.18 -5.66 -11.60
C GLU A 116 13.20 -4.14 -11.75
N PHE A 117 14.17 -3.46 -11.13
CA PHE A 117 14.23 -2.00 -11.17
C PHE A 117 14.65 -1.48 -12.54
N LEU A 118 13.97 -0.43 -12.98
CA LEU A 118 14.27 0.28 -14.21
C LEU A 118 14.83 1.67 -13.90
N ASN A 119 15.47 2.24 -14.92
CA ASN A 119 15.80 3.66 -14.89
C ASN A 119 14.52 4.50 -14.84
N LYS A 120 14.59 5.63 -14.14
CA LYS A 120 13.49 6.59 -14.08
C LYS A 120 13.14 7.05 -15.51
N PRO A 121 11.84 7.12 -15.88
CA PRO A 121 11.46 7.65 -17.18
C PRO A 121 11.84 9.14 -17.29
N PRO A 122 11.97 9.67 -18.52
CA PRO A 122 12.16 11.10 -18.72
C PRO A 122 11.01 11.89 -18.07
N SER A 123 11.31 13.08 -17.57
CA SER A 123 10.30 13.97 -16.98
C SER A 123 9.23 14.32 -18.01
N SER A 124 7.97 14.06 -17.69
CA SER A 124 6.83 14.37 -18.54
C SER A 124 5.64 14.82 -17.71
N TRP A 125 4.73 15.55 -18.34
CA TRP A 125 3.42 15.84 -17.77
C TRP A 125 2.53 14.60 -17.94
N VAL A 126 1.89 14.19 -16.86
CA VAL A 126 0.88 13.11 -16.85
C VAL A 126 -0.41 13.68 -16.30
N ILE A 127 -1.50 13.52 -17.04
CA ILE A 127 -2.84 13.93 -16.62
C ILE A 127 -3.61 12.67 -16.24
N VAL A 128 -4.11 12.61 -15.00
CA VAL A 128 -4.93 11.50 -14.51
C VAL A 128 -6.40 11.93 -14.54
N ALA A 129 -7.19 11.31 -15.41
CA ALA A 129 -8.63 11.49 -15.46
C ALA A 129 -9.32 10.34 -14.71
N LYS A 130 -9.88 10.63 -13.53
CA LYS A 130 -10.59 9.64 -12.70
C LYS A 130 -12.10 9.92 -12.72
N PRO A 131 -12.94 9.05 -13.30
CA PRO A 131 -14.39 9.20 -13.23
C PRO A 131 -14.91 8.98 -11.81
N SER A 132 -16.14 9.43 -11.52
CA SER A 132 -16.76 9.23 -10.20
C SER A 132 -17.00 7.74 -9.87
N VAL A 133 -17.09 6.89 -10.88
CA VAL A 133 -17.27 5.44 -10.76
C VAL A 133 -16.01 4.77 -10.21
N GLY A 134 -16.20 3.91 -9.20
CA GLY A 134 -15.17 2.98 -8.72
C GLY A 134 -15.47 1.57 -9.22
N ILE A 135 -14.43 0.84 -9.62
CA ILE A 135 -14.54 -0.56 -10.03
C ILE A 135 -13.76 -1.43 -9.03
N SER A 136 -14.37 -2.52 -8.60
CA SER A 136 -13.78 -3.51 -7.70
C SER A 136 -12.86 -4.45 -8.48
N SER A 137 -11.56 -4.44 -8.18
CA SER A 137 -10.60 -5.34 -8.84
C SER A 137 -11.02 -6.81 -8.73
N PRO A 138 -11.45 -7.33 -7.56
CA PRO A 138 -11.95 -8.70 -7.45
C PRO A 138 -13.11 -9.01 -8.40
N ASP A 139 -14.04 -8.07 -8.59
CA ASP A 139 -15.21 -8.30 -9.46
C ASP A 139 -14.80 -8.29 -10.94
N VAL A 140 -13.82 -7.48 -11.33
CA VAL A 140 -13.23 -7.50 -12.69
C VAL A 140 -12.54 -8.82 -12.94
N PHE A 141 -11.67 -9.27 -12.04
CA PHE A 141 -10.96 -10.55 -12.20
C PHE A 141 -11.89 -11.76 -12.24
N LYS A 142 -12.99 -11.74 -11.48
CA LYS A 142 -14.02 -12.81 -11.52
C LYS A 142 -14.80 -12.88 -12.83
N ARG A 143 -14.96 -11.74 -13.50
CA ARG A 143 -15.69 -11.64 -14.78
C ARG A 143 -14.80 -11.89 -15.98
N LEU A 144 -13.48 -11.94 -15.79
CA LEU A 144 -12.54 -12.18 -16.88
C LEU A 144 -12.70 -13.61 -17.39
N ASN A 145 -13.16 -13.75 -18.63
CA ASN A 145 -13.18 -15.02 -19.35
C ASN A 145 -12.07 -15.00 -20.41
N LEU A 146 -11.07 -15.88 -20.27
CA LEU A 146 -9.93 -15.92 -21.19
C LEU A 146 -10.24 -16.61 -22.53
N GLU A 147 -11.39 -17.28 -22.62
CA GLU A 147 -11.86 -17.94 -23.85
C GLU A 147 -12.66 -16.98 -24.75
N GLU A 148 -13.08 -15.84 -24.21
CA GLU A 148 -13.78 -14.79 -24.96
C GLU A 148 -12.77 -13.82 -25.57
N TYR A 149 -12.87 -13.63 -26.89
CA TYR A 149 -12.07 -12.63 -27.59
C TYR A 149 -12.67 -11.24 -27.34
N HIS A 150 -11.90 -10.37 -26.68
CA HIS A 150 -12.28 -8.98 -26.47
C HIS A 150 -11.43 -8.08 -27.38
N GLU A 151 -12.07 -7.41 -28.35
CA GLU A 151 -11.42 -6.31 -29.07
C GLU A 151 -11.30 -5.10 -28.13
N VAL A 152 -10.07 -4.70 -27.83
CA VAL A 152 -9.80 -3.47 -27.11
C VAL A 152 -9.60 -2.37 -28.15
N HIS A 153 -10.59 -1.51 -28.32
CA HIS A 153 -10.43 -0.27 -29.08
C HIS A 153 -9.64 0.73 -28.22
N THR A 154 -8.32 0.72 -28.36
CA THR A 154 -7.42 1.76 -27.81
C THR A 154 -7.23 2.90 -28.78
#